data_AF-A0A7X4BIM6-F1
#
_entry.id   AF-A0A7X4BIM6-F1
#
_cell.length_a   1.000
_cell.length_b   1.000
_cell.length_c   1.000
_cell.angle_alpha   90.00
_cell.angle_beta   90.00
_cell.angle_gamma   90.00
#
_symmetry.space_group_name_H-M   'P 1'
#
loop_
_entity.id
_entity.type
_entity.pdbx_description
1 polymer ?
#
loop_
_entity_poly.entity_id
_entity_poly.type
_entity_poly.pdbx_seq_one_letter_code
_entity_poly.pdbx_strand_id
1 'polypeptide(L)' 'MRRTFRVKAVWDAEAKVFYSQSDIEGLHIEATALDEFEEIMMDVAPELIIANHRAAP' A
#
# COMPACT_ATOMS: atom_id res chain seq x y z
N MET A 1 -10.28 2.25 -19.22
CA MET A 1 -9.95 3.42 -18.39
C MET A 1 -8.70 3.09 -17.57
N ARG A 2 -7.70 3.98 -17.54
CA ARG A 2 -6.53 3.81 -16.67
C ARG A 2 -6.89 4.32 -15.28
N ARG A 3 -6.90 3.44 -14.27
CA ARG A 3 -7.02 3.83 -12.86
C ARG A 3 -5.63 4.06 -12.29
N THR A 4 -5.53 5.01 -11.37
CA THR A 4 -4.29 5.32 -10.64
C THR A 4 -4.62 5.24 -9.16
N PHE A 5 -3.76 4.56 -8.41
CA PHE A 5 -3.84 4.42 -6.97
C PHE A 5 -2.68 5.19 -6.32
N ARG A 6 -2.88 5.69 -5.12
CA ARG A 6 -1.88 6.38 -4.32
C ARG A 6 -1.54 5.57 -3.08
N VAL A 7 -0.24 5.42 -2.85
CA VAL A 7 0.32 4.91 -1.60
C VAL A 7 1.33 5.94 -1.09
N LYS A 8 1.31 6.19 0.22
CA LYS A 8 2.32 6.97 0.94
C LYS A 8 2.90 6.11 2.05
N ALA A 9 4.22 6.08 2.15
CA ALA A 9 4.93 5.62 3.34
C ALA A 9 4.98 6.79 4.34
N VAL A 10 4.39 6.62 5.51
CA VAL A 10 4.41 7.63 6.58
C VAL A 10 5.27 7.09 7.72
N TRP A 11 6.29 7.85 8.11
CA TRP A 11 7.14 7.47 9.25
C TRP A 11 6.42 7.71 10.58
N ASP A 12 6.27 6.65 11.37
CA ASP A 12 5.87 6.70 12.76
C ASP A 12 7.11 6.71 13.66
N ALA A 13 7.32 7.81 14.38
CA ALA A 13 8.49 7.98 15.24
C ALA A 13 8.42 7.17 16.55
N GLU A 14 7.23 6.81 17.01
CA GLU A 14 7.02 6.02 18.23
C GLU A 14 7.27 4.54 17.94
N ALA A 15 6.65 4.02 16.89
CA ALA A 15 6.81 2.63 16.47
C ALA A 15 8.12 2.38 15.68
N LYS A 16 8.75 3.44 15.16
CA LYS A 16 9.96 3.39 14.32
C LYS A 16 9.78 2.55 13.06
N VAL A 17 8.63 2.72 12.42
CA VAL A 17 8.26 2.05 11.18
C VAL A 17 7.63 3.04 10.19
N PHE A 18 7.75 2.75 8.91
CA PHE A 18 6.88 3.32 7.89
C PHE A 18 5.58 2.53 7.85
N TYR A 19 4.43 3.20 7.92
CA TYR A 19 3.12 2.59 7.69
C TYR A 19 2.47 3.13 6.42
N SER A 20 1.58 2.33 5.82
CA SER A 20 0.87 2.76 4.60
C SER A 20 -0.31 3.69 4.89
N GLN A 21 -0.34 4.79 4.15
CA GLN A 21 -1.56 5.56 3.91
C GLN A 21 -1.88 5.45 2.41
N SER A 22 -2.97 4.77 2.05
CA SER A 22 -3.32 4.52 0.65
C SER A 22 -4.82 4.60 0.36
N ASP A 23 -5.15 4.70 -0.92
CA ASP A 23 -6.52 4.54 -1.44
C ASP A 23 -6.80 3.10 -1.96
N ILE A 24 -5.93 2.14 -1.61
CA ILE A 24 -6.09 0.72 -1.92
C ILE A 24 -6.71 0.04 -0.70
N GLU A 25 -7.97 -0.37 -0.83
CA GLU A 25 -8.67 -1.16 0.18
C GLU A 25 -7.88 -2.42 0.57
N GLY A 26 -7.62 -2.56 1.88
CA GLY A 26 -6.91 -3.67 2.49
C GLY A 26 -5.39 -3.51 2.55
N LEU A 27 -4.81 -2.44 1.98
CA LEU A 27 -3.36 -2.24 2.00
C LEU A 27 -2.88 -1.63 3.32
N HIS A 28 -2.61 -2.49 4.29
CA HIS A 28 -1.98 -2.18 5.57
C HIS A 28 -0.60 -2.85 5.64
N ILE A 29 0.44 -2.06 5.42
CA ILE A 29 1.83 -2.53 5.47
C ILE A 29 2.61 -1.66 6.45
N GLU A 30 3.54 -2.29 7.14
CA GLU A 30 4.49 -1.65 8.04
C GLU A 30 5.88 -2.22 7.76
N ALA A 31 6.90 -1.36 7.73
CA ALA A 31 8.28 -1.76 7.46
C ALA A 31 9.27 -0.82 8.17
N THR A 32 10.46 -1.32 8.49
CA THR A 32 11.46 -0.50 9.20
C THR A 32 12.30 0.34 8.26
N ALA A 33 12.34 -0.03 6.97
CA ALA A 33 13.05 0.67 5.92
C ALA A 33 12.11 0.99 4.74
N LEU A 34 12.43 2.06 4.00
CA LEU A 34 11.62 2.47 2.85
C LEU A 34 11.71 1.48 1.69
N ASP A 35 12.88 0.88 1.47
CA ASP A 35 13.08 -0.12 0.41
C ASP A 35 12.24 -1.38 0.68
N GLU A 36 12.23 -1.86 1.93
CA GLU A 36 11.38 -2.97 2.40
C GLU A 36 9.88 -2.64 2.23
N PHE A 37 9.48 -1.41 2.57
CA PHE A 37 8.11 -0.94 2.35
C PHE A 37 7.72 -1.01 0.88
N GLU A 38 8.60 -0.56 -0.03
CA GLU A 38 8.36 -0.56 -1.47
C GLU A 38 8.26 -1.99 -2.02
N GLU A 39 9.15 -2.89 -1.60
CA GLU A 39 9.12 -4.30 -2.00
C GLU A 39 7.78 -4.96 -1.61
N ILE A 40 7.38 -4.85 -0.34
CA ILE A 40 6.10 -5.41 0.14
C ILE A 40 4.93 -4.77 -0.61
N MET A 41 4.95 -3.46 -0.82
CA MET A 41 3.90 -2.75 -1.54
C MET A 41 3.75 -3.26 -2.98
N MET A 42 4.85 -3.44 -3.71
CA MET A 42 4.82 -3.93 -5.08
C MET A 42 4.33 -5.38 -5.18
N ASP A 43 4.58 -6.19 -4.15
CA ASP A 43 4.12 -7.58 -4.10
C ASP A 43 2.62 -7.69 -3.81
N VAL A 44 2.10 -6.94 -2.84
CA VAL A 44 0.72 -7.15 -2.33
C VAL A 44 -0.33 -6.20 -2.93
N ALA A 45 0.06 -4.97 -3.30
CA ALA A 45 -0.89 -3.97 -3.79
C ALA A 45 -1.61 -4.39 -5.09
N PRO A 46 -0.94 -5.00 -6.09
CA PRO A 46 -1.62 -5.46 -7.31
C PRO A 46 -2.72 -6.48 -7.03
N GLU A 47 -2.48 -7.43 -6.12
CA GLU A 47 -3.45 -8.46 -5.75
C GLU A 47 -4.69 -7.84 -5.07
N LEU A 48 -4.48 -6.91 -4.15
CA LEU A 48 -5.58 -6.18 -3.47
C LEU A 48 -6.38 -5.30 -4.44
N ILE A 49 -5.73 -4.69 -5.43
CA ILE A 49 -6.43 -3.95 -6.50
C ILE A 49 -7.34 -4.90 -7.29
N ILE A 50 -6.84 -6.07 -7.67
CA ILE A 50 -7.62 -7.06 -8.40
C ILE A 50 -8.74 -7.67 -7.55
N ALA A 51 -8.53 -7.86 -6.25
CA ALA A 51 -9.54 -8.42 -5.37
C ALA A 51 -10.67 -7.43 -5.09
N ASN A 52 -10.33 -6.17 -4.79
CA ASN A 52 -11.25 -5.23 -4.15
C ASN A 52 -11.72 -4.11 -5.10
N HIS A 53 -10.99 -3.83 -6.19
CA HIS A 53 -11.23 -2.65 -7.04
C HIS A 53 -11.61 -3.01 -8.48
N ARG A 54 -12.02 -4.25 -8.73
CA ARG A 54 -12.68 -4.62 -9.99
C ARG A 54 -13.88 -3.72 -10.17
N ALA A 55 -14.10 -3.28 -11.42
CA ALA A 55 -15.23 -2.43 -11.76
C ALA A 55 -16.50 -3.03 -11.15
N ALA A 56 -17.09 -2.33 -10.18
CA ALA A 56 -18.49 -2.51 -9.89
C ALA A 56 -19.24 -2.43 -11.24
N PRO A 57 -20.19 -3.34 -11.50
CA PRO A 57 -20.95 -3.33 -12.75
C PRO A 57 -21.56 -1.97 -13.06
#